data_AF-A0A957FAR3-F1
#
_entry.id   AF-A0A957FAR3-F1
#
_cell.length_a   1.000
_cell.length_b   1.000
_cell.length_c   1.000
_cell.angle_alpha   90.00
_cell.angle_beta   90.00
_cell.angle_gamma   90.00
#
_symmetry.space_group_name_H-M   'P 1'
#
loop_
_entity.id
_entity.type
_entity.pdbx_description
1 polymer ?
#
loop_
_entity_poly.entity_id
_entity_poly.type
_entity_poly.pdbx_seq_one_letter_code
_entity_poly.pdbx_strand_id
1 'polypeptide(L)'
;MKSTFALIHKGLAAFISIGVFVQMFLAGVWHSGVVNTPDAHVFFGLGLLLASLLALIAAAVARLPKPVIGRTAFLFFLILLQPFLIEARRNGLPFISAFHALNAPFIGIVSGAVFALARHAQPESGNKGVVPATAGD
;
A
#
# COMPACT_ATOMS: atom_id res chain seq x y z
N MET A 1 17.23 -10.37 -9.42
CA MET A 1 16.61 -10.29 -8.08
C MET A 1 16.15 -8.88 -7.71
N LYS A 2 17.02 -7.86 -7.60
CA LYS A 2 16.62 -6.49 -7.20
C LYS A 2 15.48 -5.88 -8.06
N SER A 3 15.56 -6.05 -9.39
CA SER A 3 14.52 -5.63 -10.34
C SER A 3 13.16 -6.30 -10.07
N THR A 4 13.16 -7.62 -9.82
CA THR A 4 11.95 -8.39 -9.46
C THR A 4 11.30 -7.85 -8.19
N PHE A 5 12.07 -7.62 -7.12
CA PHE A 5 11.54 -7.08 -5.87
C PHE A 5 11.03 -5.63 -6.01
N ALA A 6 11.67 -4.80 -6.85
CA ALA A 6 11.16 -3.46 -7.17
C ALA A 6 9.81 -3.53 -7.91
N LEU A 7 9.66 -4.48 -8.84
CA LEU A 7 8.39 -4.71 -9.54
C LEU A 7 7.31 -5.23 -8.60
N ILE A 8 7.65 -6.16 -7.69
CA ILE A 8 6.76 -6.66 -6.65
C ILE A 8 6.30 -5.51 -5.73
N HIS A 9 7.23 -4.67 -5.26
CA HIS A 9 6.89 -3.49 -4.46
C HIS A 9 5.91 -2.58 -5.18
N LYS A 10 6.16 -2.27 -6.46
CA LYS A 10 5.27 -1.44 -7.28
C LYS A 10 3.88 -2.06 -7.43
N GLY A 11 3.80 -3.37 -7.69
CA GLY A 11 2.54 -4.10 -7.79
C GLY A 11 1.75 -4.08 -6.48
N LEU A 12 2.42 -4.34 -5.37
CA LEU A 12 1.81 -4.28 -4.04
C LEU A 12 1.37 -2.85 -3.68
N ALA A 13 2.16 -1.83 -4.00
CA ALA A 13 1.78 -0.44 -3.77
C ALA A 13 0.52 -0.05 -4.57
N ALA A 14 0.40 -0.51 -5.82
CA ALA A 14 -0.81 -0.32 -6.62
C ALA A 14 -2.01 -1.05 -6.02
N PHE A 15 -1.83 -2.32 -5.64
CA PHE A 15 -2.86 -3.13 -5.00
C PHE A 15 -3.37 -2.49 -3.71
N ILE A 16 -2.47 -2.01 -2.84
CA ILE A 16 -2.84 -1.34 -1.59
C ILE A 16 -3.59 -0.05 -1.89
N SER A 17 -3.11 0.76 -2.83
CA SER A 17 -3.75 2.04 -3.17
C SER A 17 -5.19 1.86 -3.65
N ILE A 18 -5.45 0.88 -4.53
CA ILE A 18 -6.81 0.54 -4.98
C ILE A 18 -7.60 -0.12 -3.84
N GLY A 19 -6.96 -1.01 -3.10
CA GLY A 19 -7.59 -1.77 -2.02
C GLY A 19 -8.11 -0.90 -0.88
N VAL A 20 -7.51 0.25 -0.62
CA VAL A 20 -8.06 1.21 0.37
C VAL A 20 -9.44 1.72 -0.05
N PHE A 21 -9.70 1.94 -1.34
CA PHE A 21 -11.05 2.29 -1.80
C PHE A 21 -12.03 1.15 -1.62
N VAL A 22 -11.59 -0.08 -1.93
CA VAL A 22 -12.39 -1.30 -1.69
C VAL A 22 -12.72 -1.43 -0.20
N GLN A 23 -11.78 -1.12 0.70
CA GLN A 23 -12.01 -1.13 2.14
C GLN A 23 -13.13 -0.21 2.58
N MET A 24 -13.12 1.03 2.08
CA MET A 24 -14.17 2.01 2.40
C MET A 24 -15.53 1.58 1.85
N PHE A 25 -15.56 0.99 0.65
CA PHE A 25 -16.77 0.43 0.07
C PHE A 25 -17.32 -0.72 0.93
N LEU A 26 -16.48 -1.69 1.31
CA LEU A 26 -16.89 -2.82 2.16
C LEU A 26 -17.36 -2.36 3.55
N ALA A 27 -16.71 -1.34 4.13
CA ALA A 27 -17.17 -0.73 5.37
C ALA A 27 -18.57 -0.12 5.21
N GLY A 28 -18.81 0.59 4.10
CA GLY A 28 -20.09 1.21 3.78
C GLY A 28 -21.22 0.19 3.60
N VAL A 29 -20.96 -0.90 2.85
CA VAL A 29 -21.93 -2.01 2.63
C VAL A 29 -22.38 -2.64 3.95
N TRP A 30 -21.45 -2.81 4.89
CA TRP A 30 -21.79 -3.30 6.23
C TRP A 30 -22.60 -2.27 7.03
N HIS A 31 -22.17 -1.00 7.06
CA HIS A 31 -22.89 0.06 7.78
C HIS A 31 -24.29 0.35 7.22
N SER A 32 -24.53 0.09 5.93
CA SER A 32 -25.86 0.24 5.32
C SER A 32 -26.80 -0.94 5.61
N GLY A 33 -26.34 -1.97 6.32
CA GLY A 33 -27.14 -3.14 6.67
C GLY A 33 -27.40 -4.11 5.50
N VAL A 34 -26.65 -4.00 4.40
CA VAL A 34 -26.77 -4.91 3.24
C VAL A 34 -26.22 -6.30 3.59
N VAL A 35 -25.22 -6.36 4.46
CA VAL A 35 -24.65 -7.60 5.02
C VAL A 35 -24.67 -7.54 6.54
N ASN A 36 -24.85 -8.70 7.18
CA ASN A 36 -25.00 -8.79 8.64
C ASN A 36 -23.68 -8.77 9.41
N THR A 37 -22.55 -9.03 8.74
CA THR A 37 -21.22 -9.11 9.38
C THR A 37 -20.19 -8.25 8.63
N PRO A 38 -19.15 -7.74 9.32
CA PRO A 38 -18.07 -6.99 8.70
C PRO A 38 -16.98 -7.90 8.10
N ASP A 39 -17.21 -9.22 7.97
CA ASP A 39 -16.15 -10.20 7.71
C ASP A 39 -15.36 -9.90 6.44
N ALA A 40 -16.04 -9.52 5.35
CA ALA A 40 -15.38 -9.15 4.09
C ALA A 40 -14.44 -7.94 4.27
N HIS A 41 -14.88 -6.90 4.99
CA HIS A 41 -14.07 -5.73 5.33
C HIS A 41 -12.85 -6.15 6.18
N VAL A 42 -13.05 -6.99 7.20
CA VAL A 42 -11.99 -7.48 8.08
C VAL A 42 -10.95 -8.31 7.32
N PHE A 43 -11.39 -9.35 6.59
CA PHE A 43 -10.48 -10.24 5.86
C PHE A 43 -9.70 -9.51 4.77
N PHE A 44 -10.36 -8.63 4.01
CA PHE A 44 -9.67 -7.83 3.02
C PHE A 44 -8.65 -6.89 3.70
N GLY A 45 -8.93 -6.45 4.93
CA GLY A 45 -8.07 -5.51 5.69
C GLY A 45 -6.80 -6.18 6.17
N LEU A 46 -6.93 -7.41 6.66
CA LEU A 46 -5.79 -8.29 6.97
C LEU A 46 -4.96 -8.58 5.71
N GLY A 47 -5.62 -8.76 4.57
CA GLY A 47 -4.94 -8.87 3.27
C GLY A 47 -4.10 -7.63 2.92
N LEU A 48 -4.62 -6.42 3.14
CA LEU A 48 -3.88 -5.17 2.95
C LEU A 48 -2.72 -5.03 3.94
N LEU A 49 -2.90 -5.44 5.20
CA LEU A 49 -1.83 -5.45 6.18
C LEU A 49 -0.68 -6.36 5.72
N LEU A 50 -0.99 -7.59 5.31
CA LEU A 50 0.01 -8.51 4.76
C LEU A 50 0.68 -7.94 3.50
N ALA A 51 -0.10 -7.39 2.56
CA ALA A 51 0.43 -6.78 1.35
C ALA A 51 1.38 -5.62 1.65
N SER A 52 1.08 -4.79 2.65
CA SER A 52 1.93 -3.66 3.05
C SER A 52 3.23 -4.11 3.72
N LEU A 53 3.20 -5.20 4.51
CA LEU A 53 4.41 -5.82 5.05
C LEU A 53 5.29 -6.38 3.93
N LEU A 54 4.69 -7.12 2.98
CA LEU A 54 5.41 -7.66 1.82
C LEU A 54 5.99 -6.54 0.95
N ALA A 55 5.28 -5.43 0.79
CA ALA A 55 5.78 -4.26 0.08
C ALA A 55 7.01 -3.68 0.79
N LEU A 56 6.96 -3.52 2.11
CA LEU A 56 8.09 -3.03 2.89
C LEU A 56 9.32 -3.94 2.77
N ILE A 57 9.13 -5.26 2.89
CA ILE A 57 10.20 -6.25 2.69
C ILE A 57 10.78 -6.13 1.27
N ALA A 58 9.91 -6.07 0.25
CA ALA A 58 10.34 -5.95 -1.13
C ALA A 58 11.15 -4.67 -1.38
N ALA A 59 10.72 -3.54 -0.81
CA ALA A 59 11.45 -2.26 -0.91
C ALA A 59 12.84 -2.34 -0.27
N ALA A 60 12.94 -2.98 0.90
CA ALA A 60 14.20 -3.16 1.62
C ALA A 60 15.15 -4.10 0.87
N VAL A 61 14.66 -5.25 0.39
CA VAL A 61 15.44 -6.25 -0.37
C VAL A 61 15.91 -5.68 -1.71
N ALA A 62 15.06 -4.93 -2.40
CA ALA A 62 15.43 -4.21 -3.63
C ALA A 62 16.40 -3.04 -3.38
N ARG A 63 16.60 -2.64 -2.11
CA ARG A 63 17.37 -1.46 -1.70
C ARG A 63 16.90 -0.19 -2.40
N LEU A 64 15.57 0.01 -2.43
CA LEU A 64 14.97 1.22 -2.99
C LEU A 64 15.45 2.47 -2.23
N PRO A 65 15.32 3.68 -2.83
CA PRO A 65 15.71 4.90 -2.17
C PRO A 65 15.08 5.02 -0.76
N LYS A 66 15.86 5.51 0.22
CA LYS A 66 15.40 5.67 1.62
C LYS A 66 14.02 6.33 1.75
N PRO A 67 13.66 7.37 0.95
CA PRO A 67 12.32 7.96 1.01
C PRO A 67 11.18 7.01 0.61
N VAL A 68 11.44 6.01 -0.24
CA VAL A 68 10.45 4.99 -0.64
C VAL A 68 10.27 3.98 0.51
N ILE A 69 11.38 3.49 1.07
CA ILE A 69 11.35 2.56 2.21
C ILE A 69 10.64 3.21 3.40
N GLY A 70 11.02 4.44 3.75
CA GLY A 70 10.45 5.17 4.89
C GLY A 70 8.93 5.39 4.75
N ARG A 71 8.46 5.79 3.56
CA ARG A 71 7.01 5.95 3.32
C ARG A 71 6.27 4.62 3.28
N THR A 72 6.89 3.56 2.77
CA THR A 72 6.31 2.21 2.80
C THR A 72 6.22 1.69 4.24
N ALA A 73 7.21 1.98 5.08
CA ALA A 73 7.20 1.64 6.50
C ALA A 73 6.12 2.43 7.26
N PHE A 74 5.99 3.74 6.98
CA PHE A 74 4.93 4.55 7.54
C PHE A 74 3.54 4.06 7.12
N LEU A 75 3.36 3.69 5.85
CA LEU A 75 2.12 3.07 5.37
C LEU A 75 1.79 1.78 6.12
N PHE A 76 2.77 0.87 6.26
CA PHE A 76 2.60 -0.36 7.03
C PHE A 76 2.18 -0.05 8.47
N PHE A 77 2.84 0.91 9.13
CA PHE A 77 2.48 1.33 10.49
C PHE A 77 1.04 1.84 10.58
N LEU A 78 0.60 2.70 9.65
CA LEU A 78 -0.78 3.21 9.65
C LEU A 78 -1.81 2.10 9.46
N ILE A 79 -1.53 1.11 8.61
CA ILE A 79 -2.42 -0.05 8.41
C ILE A 79 -2.39 -0.97 9.64
N LEU A 80 -1.22 -1.24 10.21
CA LEU A 80 -1.04 -2.03 11.42
C LEU A 80 -1.78 -1.42 12.61
N LEU A 81 -1.86 -0.09 12.67
CA LEU A 81 -2.57 0.62 13.73
C LEU A 81 -4.10 0.40 13.69
N GLN A 82 -4.68 0.10 12.52
CA GLN A 82 -6.14 0.01 12.35
C GLN A 82 -6.83 -1.03 13.26
N PRO A 83 -6.34 -2.28 13.39
CA PRO A 83 -6.86 -3.26 14.36
C PRO A 83 -6.78 -2.79 15.82
N PHE A 84 -5.74 -2.06 16.20
CA PHE A 84 -5.61 -1.56 17.58
C PHE A 84 -6.61 -0.44 17.87
N LEU A 85 -6.86 0.44 16.89
CA LEU A 85 -7.84 1.51 17.02
C LEU A 85 -9.26 0.95 17.15
N ILE A 86 -9.61 -0.12 16.41
CA ILE A 86 -10.93 -0.73 16.59
C ILE A 86 -11.04 -1.46 17.94
N GLU A 87 -9.99 -2.14 18.38
CA GLU A 87 -9.95 -2.83 19.68
C GLU A 87 -10.08 -1.85 20.86
N ALA A 88 -9.62 -0.60 20.71
CA ALA A 88 -9.79 0.44 21.72
C ALA A 88 -11.26 0.66 22.12
N ARG A 89 -12.22 0.45 21.20
CA ARG A 89 -13.66 0.52 21.52
C ARG A 89 -14.07 -0.56 22.51
N ARG A 90 -13.57 -1.79 22.36
CA ARG A 90 -13.85 -2.91 23.26
C ARG A 90 -13.27 -2.68 24.66
N ASN A 91 -12.17 -1.92 24.73
CA ASN A 91 -11.53 -1.50 25.98
C ASN A 91 -12.15 -0.21 26.59
N GLY A 92 -13.33 0.24 26.12
CA GLY A 92 -14.03 1.39 26.70
C GLY A 92 -13.47 2.76 26.31
N LEU A 93 -12.68 2.84 25.22
CA LEU A 93 -12.04 4.08 24.73
C LEU A 93 -12.61 4.48 23.35
N PRO A 94 -13.90 4.88 23.25
CA PRO A 94 -14.56 5.15 21.97
C PRO A 94 -13.94 6.33 21.21
N PHE A 95 -13.39 7.32 21.92
CA PHE A 95 -12.67 8.44 21.31
C PHE A 95 -11.41 7.99 20.56
N ILE A 96 -10.65 7.05 21.14
CA ILE A 96 -9.48 6.47 20.47
C ILE A 96 -9.93 5.66 19.24
N SER A 97 -11.05 4.96 19.36
CA SER A 97 -11.59 4.19 18.23
C SER A 97 -12.05 5.05 17.06
N ALA A 98 -12.47 6.29 17.29
CA ALA A 98 -12.81 7.21 16.20
C ALA A 98 -11.62 7.48 15.26
N PHE A 99 -10.39 7.35 15.75
CA PHE A 99 -9.20 7.47 14.89
C PHE A 99 -9.11 6.35 13.86
N HIS A 100 -9.79 5.21 14.03
CA HIS A 100 -9.85 4.16 13.01
C HIS A 100 -10.40 4.71 11.68
N ALA A 101 -11.58 5.35 11.78
CA ALA A 101 -12.24 5.98 10.64
C ALA A 101 -11.44 7.17 10.10
N LEU A 102 -10.85 7.99 10.99
CA LEU A 102 -10.03 9.14 10.57
C LEU A 102 -8.72 8.73 9.90
N ASN A 103 -8.10 7.62 10.30
CA ASN A 103 -6.83 7.14 9.75
C ASN A 103 -7.00 6.51 8.35
N ALA A 104 -8.19 6.02 8.00
CA ALA A 104 -8.46 5.43 6.69
C ALA A 104 -8.15 6.36 5.48
N PRO A 105 -8.62 7.63 5.43
CA PRO A 105 -8.24 8.55 4.36
C PRO A 105 -6.73 8.89 4.36
N PHE A 106 -6.07 8.93 5.53
CA PHE A 106 -4.61 9.11 5.59
C PHE A 106 -3.87 7.94 4.94
N ILE A 107 -4.30 6.70 5.18
CA ILE A 107 -3.77 5.52 4.49
C ILE A 107 -3.97 5.65 2.96
N GLY A 108 -5.13 6.15 2.52
CA GLY A 108 -5.41 6.42 1.11
C GLY A 108 -4.38 7.38 0.48
N ILE A 109 -4.14 8.53 1.14
CA ILE A 109 -3.16 9.52 0.67
C ILE A 109 -1.74 8.94 0.64
N VAL A 110 -1.32 8.29 1.73
CA VAL A 110 0.04 7.74 1.86
C VAL A 110 0.27 6.59 0.87
N SER A 111 -0.70 5.71 0.67
CA SER A 111 -0.59 4.61 -0.31
C SER A 111 -0.49 5.13 -1.74
N GLY A 112 -1.26 6.15 -2.11
CA GLY A 112 -1.15 6.84 -3.40
C GLY A 112 0.24 7.47 -3.60
N ALA A 113 0.77 8.13 -2.56
CA ALA A 113 2.11 8.70 -2.59
C ALA A 113 3.22 7.63 -2.73
N VAL A 114 3.11 6.51 -2.01
CA VAL A 114 4.05 5.37 -2.14
C VAL A 114 4.02 4.81 -3.55
N PHE A 115 2.83 4.62 -4.13
CA PHE A 115 2.68 4.15 -5.51
C PHE A 115 3.29 5.13 -6.53
N ALA A 116 3.01 6.43 -6.41
CA ALA A 116 3.56 7.45 -7.30
C ALA A 116 5.10 7.47 -7.27
N LEU A 117 5.70 7.39 -6.08
CA LEU A 117 7.16 7.34 -5.93
C LEU A 117 7.78 6.06 -6.50
N ALA A 118 7.10 4.93 -6.37
CA ALA A 118 7.55 3.66 -6.95
C ALA A 118 7.61 3.72 -8.48
N ARG A 119 6.77 4.55 -9.13
CA ARG A 119 6.82 4.77 -10.59
C ARG A 119 8.06 5.53 -11.02
N HIS A 120 8.48 6.53 -10.24
CA HIS A 120 9.66 7.35 -10.55
C HIS A 120 10.99 6.68 -10.17
N ALA A 121 10.98 5.67 -9.29
CA ALA A 121 12.18 4.97 -8.86
C ALA A 121 12.67 3.89 -9.84
N GLN A 122 11.94 3.61 -10.94
CA GLN A 122 12.46 2.75 -12.01
C GLN A 122 13.28 3.59 -13.00
N PRO A 123 14.59 3.34 -13.15
CA PRO A 123 15.35 3.95 -14.23
C PRO A 123 14.82 3.40 -15.55
N GLU A 124 14.75 4.26 -16.56
CA GLU A 124 14.37 3.91 -17.92
C GLU A 124 15.04 2.60 -18.32
N SER A 125 14.24 1.58 -18.66
CA SER A 125 14.76 0.44 -19.39
C SER A 125 15.37 1.00 -20.67
N GLY A 126 16.70 0.97 -20.77
CA GLY A 126 17.48 1.57 -21.84
C GLY A 126 16.81 1.43 -23.20
N ASN A 127 16.23 2.54 -23.67
CA ASN A 127 15.80 2.67 -25.04
C ASN A 127 17.08 2.69 -25.89
N LYS A 128 17.40 1.50 -26.41
CA LYS A 128 18.21 1.20 -27.59
C LYS A 128 19.04 2.40 -28.09
N GLY A 129 20.29 2.45 -27.63
CA GLY A 129 21.35 3.01 -28.47
C GLY A 129 21.41 2.18 -29.75
N VAL A 130 20.71 2.65 -30.77
CA VAL A 130 20.88 2.19 -32.15
C VAL A 130 22.35 2.44 -32.47
N VAL A 131 23.10 1.36 -32.63
CA VAL A 131 24.47 1.35 -33.11
C VAL A 131 24.50 2.16 -34.41
N PRO A 132 25.41 3.14 -34.59
CA PRO A 132 25.60 3.74 -35.89
C PRO A 132 26.13 2.63 -36.80
N ALA A 133 25.30 2.23 -37.77
CA ALA A 133 25.75 1.34 -38.83
C ALA A 133 26.90 2.02 -39.55
N THR A 134 28.09 1.45 -39.42
CA THR A 134 29.20 1.67 -40.33
C THR A 134 28.71 1.33 -41.73
N ALA A 135 28.56 2.33 -42.59
CA ALA A 135 28.62 2.13 -44.03
C ALA A 135 29.95 2.72 -44.47
N GLY A 136 30.89 1.83 -44.81
CA GLY A 136 31.97 2.20 -45.69
C GLY A 136 31.41 2.48 -47.08
N ASP A 137 32.01 3.46 -47.75
CA ASP A 137 32.76 3.28 -48.99
C ASP A 137 33.81 4.40 -49.09
#